data_AF-A0A1I6JVR9-F1
#
_entry.id   AF-A0A1I6JVR9-F1
#
_cell.length_a   1.000
_cell.length_b   1.000
_cell.length_c   1.000
_cell.angle_alpha   90.00
_cell.angle_beta   90.00
_cell.angle_gamma   90.00
#
_symmetry.space_group_name_H-M   'P 1'
#
loop_
_entity.id
_entity.type
_entity.pdbx_description
1 polymer ?
#
loop_
_entity_poly.entity_id
_entity_poly.type
_entity_poly.pdbx_seq_one_letter_code
_entity_poly.pdbx_strand_id
1 'polypeptide(L)'
;MDYQSIFNLYFYLILVGFLGMLTVTIVLWKSKSDFDKYEKIRNSKYKEQIILGYRLVFTAVTIIALFTVVVPLVSDKKSINNKTYNIDYGQVVYISKDRGPYGLTKLFRIETDGKILEVDVLKRDKKILKGDYVKVTWLENSKEAVVEKCDKEE
;
A
#
# COMPACT_ATOMS: atom_id res chain seq x y z
N MET A 1 -13.71 15.27 -5.16
CA MET A 1 -14.04 13.84 -4.90
C MET A 1 -14.34 13.64 -3.40
N ASP A 2 -14.99 12.55 -2.98
CA ASP A 2 -15.13 12.22 -1.55
C ASP A 2 -13.88 11.49 -1.02
N TYR A 3 -12.91 12.27 -0.54
CA TYR A 3 -11.62 11.76 -0.03
C TYR A 3 -11.78 10.88 1.20
N GLN A 4 -12.71 11.22 2.10
CA GLN A 4 -12.89 10.50 3.35
C GLN A 4 -13.34 9.07 3.09
N SER A 5 -14.31 8.89 2.19
CA SER A 5 -14.77 7.55 1.81
C SER A 5 -13.68 6.74 1.09
N ILE A 6 -12.88 7.38 0.22
CA ILE A 6 -11.78 6.72 -0.49
C ILE A 6 -10.70 6.23 0.49
N PHE A 7 -10.21 7.11 1.36
CA PHE A 7 -9.18 6.76 2.34
C PHE A 7 -9.68 5.76 3.37
N ASN A 8 -10.93 5.86 3.83
CA ASN A 8 -11.52 4.87 4.74
C ASN A 8 -11.64 3.50 4.09
N LEU A 9 -12.12 3.41 2.84
CA LEU A 9 -12.22 2.15 2.13
C LEU A 9 -10.84 1.48 2.02
N TYR A 10 -9.83 2.23 1.61
CA TYR A 10 -8.47 1.72 1.52
C TYR A 10 -7.92 1.29 2.89
N PHE A 11 -8.13 2.10 3.93
CA PHE A 11 -7.75 1.77 5.31
C PHE A 11 -8.30 0.40 5.75
N TYR A 12 -9.60 0.17 5.55
CA TYR A 12 -10.22 -1.09 5.96
C TYR A 12 -9.77 -2.27 5.10
N LEU A 13 -9.58 -2.08 3.78
CA LEU A 13 -9.06 -3.13 2.91
C LEU A 13 -7.66 -3.59 3.33
N ILE A 14 -6.74 -2.64 3.60
CA ILE A 14 -5.38 -2.96 4.06
C ILE A 14 -5.42 -3.64 5.44
N LEU A 15 -6.24 -3.15 6.36
CA LEU A 15 -6.35 -3.72 7.71
C LEU A 15 -6.88 -5.17 7.66
N VAL A 16 -7.93 -5.42 6.89
CA VAL A 16 -8.49 -6.77 6.71
C VAL A 16 -7.48 -7.69 6.03
N GLY A 17 -6.80 -7.21 4.98
CA GLY A 17 -5.74 -7.96 4.29
C GLY A 17 -4.61 -8.36 5.24
N PHE A 18 -4.19 -7.45 6.11
CA PHE A 18 -3.16 -7.71 7.11
C PHE A 18 -3.61 -8.72 8.18
N LEU A 19 -4.85 -8.63 8.68
CA LEU A 19 -5.42 -9.63 9.60
C LEU A 19 -5.49 -11.03 8.96
N GLY A 20 -5.83 -11.10 7.67
CA GLY A 20 -5.77 -12.34 6.90
C GLY A 20 -4.34 -12.90 6.84
N MET A 21 -3.37 -12.05 6.52
CA MET A 21 -1.95 -12.44 6.51
C MET A 21 -1.48 -12.95 7.87
N LEU A 22 -1.81 -12.26 8.97
CA LEU A 22 -1.51 -12.73 10.33
C LEU A 22 -2.11 -14.10 10.63
N THR A 23 -3.36 -14.33 10.23
CA THR A 23 -4.04 -15.62 10.41
C THR A 23 -3.30 -16.73 9.67
N VAL A 24 -2.89 -16.49 8.42
CA VAL A 24 -2.10 -17.44 7.62
C VAL A 24 -0.74 -17.71 8.30
N THR A 25 -0.07 -16.68 8.80
CA THR A 25 1.20 -16.84 9.54
C THR A 25 1.01 -17.75 10.74
N ILE A 26 0.00 -17.52 11.57
CA ILE A 26 -0.30 -18.35 12.75
C ILE A 26 -0.60 -19.80 12.34
N VAL A 27 -1.38 -20.01 11.28
CA VAL A 27 -1.70 -21.35 10.76
C VAL A 27 -0.44 -22.06 10.28
N LEU A 28 0.46 -21.39 9.55
CA LEU A 28 1.73 -21.96 9.09
C LEU A 28 2.65 -22.38 10.24
N TRP A 29 2.61 -21.66 11.37
CA TRP A 29 3.37 -22.01 12.57
C TRP A 29 2.76 -23.19 13.33
N LYS A 30 1.43 -23.30 13.38
CA LYS A 30 0.72 -24.41 14.06
C LYS A 30 0.69 -25.70 13.23
N SER A 31 0.56 -25.58 11.91
CA SER A 31 0.38 -26.71 11.03
C SER A 31 1.73 -27.32 10.63
N LYS A 32 1.91 -28.61 10.94
CA LYS A 32 2.91 -29.47 10.29
C LYS A 32 2.31 -30.21 9.10
N SER A 33 1.01 -30.52 9.17
CA SER A 33 0.29 -31.33 8.17
C SER A 33 0.20 -30.69 6.79
N ASP A 34 0.20 -29.36 6.69
CA ASP A 34 0.15 -28.69 5.39
C ASP A 34 1.42 -28.88 4.56
N PHE A 35 2.57 -29.05 5.24
CA PHE A 35 3.84 -29.35 4.57
C PHE A 35 3.95 -30.83 4.17
N ASP A 36 3.25 -31.72 4.88
CA ASP A 36 3.22 -33.15 4.60
C ASP A 36 2.35 -33.54 3.40
N LYS A 37 1.50 -32.61 2.91
CA LYS A 37 0.76 -32.74 1.65
C LYS A 37 1.71 -32.72 0.44
N TYR A 38 2.88 -32.10 0.56
CA TYR A 38 3.83 -31.98 -0.54
C TYR A 38 4.87 -33.10 -0.46
N GLU A 39 4.74 -34.10 -1.34
CA GLU A 39 5.59 -35.29 -1.35
C GLU A 39 7.10 -34.98 -1.39
N LYS A 40 7.49 -33.94 -2.15
CA LYS A 40 8.88 -33.46 -2.22
C LYS A 40 9.42 -32.96 -0.87
N ILE A 41 8.57 -32.31 -0.06
CA ILE A 41 8.95 -31.80 1.26
C ILE A 41 8.93 -32.94 2.28
N ARG A 42 7.90 -33.79 2.22
CA ARG A 42 7.72 -34.95 3.11
C ARG A 42 8.90 -35.92 3.05
N ASN A 43 9.40 -36.21 1.86
CA ASN A 43 10.46 -37.19 1.64
C ASN A 43 11.88 -36.57 1.67
N SER A 44 12.01 -35.26 1.96
CA SER A 44 13.30 -34.58 1.99
C SER A 44 14.05 -34.82 3.31
N LYS A 45 15.36 -35.06 3.22
CA LYS A 45 16.27 -35.10 4.38
C LYS A 45 16.29 -33.77 5.16
N TYR A 46 15.94 -32.67 4.50
CA TYR A 46 15.95 -31.31 5.06
C TYR A 46 14.55 -30.79 5.42
N LYS A 47 13.55 -31.66 5.54
CA LYS A 47 12.14 -31.31 5.80
C LYS A 47 11.98 -30.24 6.89
N GLU A 48 12.53 -30.46 8.08
CA GLU A 48 12.38 -29.53 9.22
C GLU A 48 12.99 -28.15 8.92
N GLN A 49 14.13 -28.11 8.21
CA GLN A 49 14.80 -26.86 7.83
C GLN A 49 14.00 -26.10 6.77
N ILE A 50 13.41 -26.82 5.80
CA ILE A 50 12.52 -26.24 4.78
C ILE A 50 11.30 -25.62 5.46
N ILE A 51 10.63 -26.36 6.36
CA ILE A 51 9.45 -25.87 7.11
C ILE A 51 9.81 -24.63 7.93
N LEU A 52 10.91 -24.67 8.67
CA LEU A 52 11.39 -23.54 9.46
C LEU A 52 11.70 -22.33 8.56
N GLY A 53 12.34 -22.56 7.42
CA GLY A 53 12.62 -21.51 6.42
C GLY A 53 11.35 -20.81 5.94
N TYR A 54 10.33 -21.57 5.53
CA TYR A 54 9.04 -21.00 5.12
C TYR A 54 8.40 -20.16 6.23
N ARG A 55 8.39 -20.67 7.46
CA ARG A 55 7.83 -19.96 8.62
C ARG A 55 8.56 -18.64 8.88
N LEU A 56 9.89 -18.67 8.89
CA LEU A 56 10.70 -17.48 9.13
C LEU A 56 10.52 -16.44 8.02
N VAL A 57 10.55 -16.86 6.76
CA VAL A 57 10.33 -15.97 5.62
C VAL A 57 8.95 -15.32 5.69
N PHE A 58 7.90 -16.11 5.92
CA PHE A 58 6.53 -15.58 5.98
C PHE A 58 6.32 -14.65 7.19
N THR A 59 6.96 -14.96 8.32
CA THR A 59 6.98 -14.09 9.51
C THR A 59 7.68 -12.77 9.20
N ALA A 60 8.85 -12.81 8.56
CA ALA A 60 9.59 -11.61 8.17
C ALA A 60 8.77 -10.73 7.22
N VAL A 61 8.12 -11.32 6.21
CA VAL A 61 7.22 -10.60 5.30
C VAL A 61 6.07 -9.93 6.06
N THR A 62 5.45 -10.64 7.02
CA THR A 62 4.37 -10.09 7.84
C THR A 62 4.84 -8.89 8.68
N ILE A 63 6.02 -9.00 9.30
CA ILE A 63 6.61 -7.91 10.11
C ILE A 63 6.96 -6.71 9.22
N ILE A 64 7.55 -6.94 8.04
CA ILE A 64 7.86 -5.87 7.09
C ILE A 64 6.57 -5.16 6.66
N ALA A 65 5.51 -5.90 6.32
CA ALA A 65 4.22 -5.32 5.95
C ALA A 65 3.59 -4.49 7.09
N LEU A 66 3.72 -4.94 8.34
CA LEU A 66 3.27 -4.18 9.51
C LEU A 66 3.92 -2.78 9.55
N PHE A 67 5.25 -2.73 9.48
CA PHE A 67 5.97 -1.46 9.65
C PHE A 67 5.96 -0.56 8.41
N THR A 68 5.91 -1.13 7.21
CA THR A 68 5.98 -0.37 5.96
C THR A 68 4.62 0.07 5.42
N VAL A 69 3.54 -0.64 5.78
CA VAL A 69 2.19 -0.36 5.24
C VAL A 69 1.21 -0.04 6.35
N VAL A 70 1.08 -0.91 7.34
CA VAL A 70 0.00 -0.79 8.34
C VAL A 70 0.26 0.35 9.33
N VAL A 71 1.46 0.44 9.90
CA VAL A 71 1.79 1.46 10.89
C VAL A 71 1.63 2.89 10.32
N PRO A 72 2.18 3.23 9.14
CA PRO A 72 1.96 4.55 8.54
C PRO A 72 0.47 4.86 8.32
N LEU A 73 -0.29 3.89 7.82
CA LEU A 73 -1.72 4.03 7.55
C LEU A 73 -2.55 4.21 8.83
N VAL A 74 -2.17 3.54 9.93
CA VAL A 74 -2.78 3.72 11.26
C VAL A 74 -2.47 5.11 11.81
N SER A 75 -1.24 5.61 11.65
CA SER A 75 -0.88 6.98 12.03
C SER A 75 -1.73 8.03 11.31
N ASP A 76 -2.11 7.77 10.06
CA ASP A 76 -2.98 8.64 9.28
C ASP A 76 -4.46 8.54 9.63
N LYS A 77 -4.90 7.55 10.42
CA LYS A 77 -6.33 7.35 10.73
C LYS A 77 -6.94 8.57 11.41
N LYS A 78 -6.18 9.25 12.26
CA LYS A 78 -6.62 10.51 12.89
C LYS A 78 -6.91 11.58 11.84
N SER A 79 -6.01 11.74 10.87
CA SER A 79 -6.18 12.69 9.77
C SER A 79 -7.37 12.34 8.88
N ILE A 80 -7.60 11.05 8.60
CA ILE A 80 -8.76 10.57 7.85
C ILE A 80 -10.07 10.91 8.58
N ASN A 81 -10.14 10.67 9.89
CA ASN A 81 -11.34 10.92 10.68
C ASN A 81 -11.65 12.43 10.81
N ASN A 82 -10.61 13.24 10.98
CA ASN A 82 -10.73 14.68 11.16
C ASN A 82 -10.75 15.49 9.85
N LYS A 83 -10.62 14.82 8.69
CA LYS A 83 -10.52 15.44 7.35
C LYS A 83 -9.38 16.45 7.22
N THR A 84 -8.27 16.23 7.93
CA THR A 84 -7.09 17.09 7.90
C THR A 84 -6.06 16.52 6.94
N TYR A 85 -6.33 16.67 5.65
CA TYR A 85 -5.45 16.19 4.57
C TYR A 85 -4.44 17.27 4.16
N ASN A 86 -3.29 16.85 3.67
CA ASN A 86 -2.40 17.76 2.98
C ASN A 86 -2.92 17.98 1.56
N ILE A 87 -2.90 19.23 1.10
CA ILE A 87 -3.39 19.62 -0.22
C ILE A 87 -2.33 20.52 -0.86
N ASP A 88 -2.01 20.24 -2.12
CA ASP A 88 -1.02 21.00 -2.89
C ASP A 88 -1.39 20.92 -4.38
N TYR A 89 -0.81 21.82 -5.17
CA TYR A 89 -1.08 21.96 -6.59
C TYR A 89 0.23 21.95 -7.36
N GLY A 90 0.29 21.16 -8.42
CA GLY A 90 1.54 21.01 -9.13
C GLY A 90 1.41 20.30 -10.45
N GLN A 91 2.54 20.20 -11.15
CA GLN A 91 2.61 19.55 -12.44
C GLN A 91 3.04 18.08 -12.29
N VAL A 92 2.33 17.17 -12.94
CA VAL A 92 2.69 15.76 -12.93
C VAL A 92 3.95 15.55 -13.78
N VAL A 93 5.08 15.23 -13.16
CA VAL A 93 6.36 15.01 -13.87
C VAL A 93 6.61 13.53 -14.17
N TYR A 94 5.96 12.62 -13.43
CA TYR A 94 6.08 11.18 -13.65
C TYR A 94 4.82 10.44 -13.18
N ILE A 95 4.45 9.42 -13.94
CA ILE A 95 3.40 8.45 -13.60
C ILE A 95 4.01 7.06 -13.81
N SER A 96 4.08 6.24 -12.77
CA SER A 96 4.51 4.86 -12.92
C SER A 96 3.48 4.03 -13.67
N LYS A 97 3.92 2.91 -14.25
CA LYS A 97 3.01 1.78 -14.49
C LYS A 97 2.44 1.29 -13.14
N ASP A 98 1.32 0.57 -13.19
CA ASP A 98 0.62 0.07 -12.01
C ASP A 98 1.59 -0.50 -10.96
N ARG A 99 1.47 -0.03 -9.71
CA ARG A 99 2.29 -0.39 -8.55
C ARG A 99 1.41 -0.95 -7.43
N GLY A 100 2.07 -1.53 -6.43
CA GLY A 100 1.42 -2.17 -5.29
C GLY A 100 0.84 -3.57 -5.60
N PRO A 101 0.43 -4.32 -4.57
CA PRO A 101 -0.22 -5.61 -4.77
C PRO A 101 -1.48 -5.43 -5.64
N TYR A 102 -1.57 -6.22 -6.71
CA TYR A 102 -2.67 -6.20 -7.68
C TYR A 102 -2.83 -4.92 -8.51
N GLY A 103 -1.82 -4.05 -8.58
CA GLY A 103 -1.88 -2.82 -9.40
C GLY A 103 -2.88 -1.78 -8.89
N LEU A 104 -3.18 -1.83 -7.59
CA LEU A 104 -4.19 -0.98 -6.95
C LEU A 104 -3.73 0.47 -6.77
N THR A 105 -2.43 0.75 -6.89
CA THR A 105 -1.88 2.10 -6.76
C THR A 105 -1.02 2.47 -7.96
N LYS A 106 -0.81 3.78 -8.14
CA LYS A 106 0.17 4.30 -9.12
C LYS A 106 1.04 5.34 -8.43
N LEU A 107 2.35 5.25 -8.62
CA LEU A 107 3.23 6.30 -8.13
C LEU A 107 3.11 7.52 -9.04
N PHE A 108 2.78 8.66 -8.43
CA PHE A 108 2.87 9.96 -9.09
C PHE A 108 4.03 10.73 -8.47
N ARG A 109 4.79 11.41 -9.32
CA ARG A 109 5.68 12.49 -8.88
C ARG A 109 5.12 13.79 -9.40
N ILE A 110 4.87 14.71 -8.48
CA ILE A 110 4.24 15.99 -8.76
C ILE A 110 5.22 17.07 -8.32
N GLU A 111 5.53 17.99 -9.22
CA GLU A 111 6.35 19.15 -8.91
C GLU A 111 5.48 20.25 -8.33
N THR A 112 5.71 20.59 -7.06
CA THR A 112 5.01 21.63 -6.31
C THR A 112 6.06 22.60 -5.76
N ASP A 113 5.95 23.89 -6.07
CA ASP A 113 6.85 24.96 -5.61
C ASP A 113 8.36 24.62 -5.69
N GLY A 114 8.78 24.01 -6.80
CA GLY A 114 10.18 23.63 -7.06
C GLY A 114 10.67 22.39 -6.28
N LYS A 115 9.78 21.65 -5.63
CA LYS A 115 10.05 20.37 -4.97
C LYS A 115 9.29 19.23 -5.64
N ILE A 116 9.84 18.03 -5.57
CA ILE A 116 9.17 16.82 -6.06
C ILE A 116 8.47 16.12 -4.89
N LEU A 117 7.14 16.08 -4.96
CA LEU A 117 6.29 15.28 -4.08
C LEU A 117 6.03 13.92 -4.72
N GLU A 118 6.45 12.85 -4.04
CA GLU A 118 6.19 11.47 -4.44
C GLU A 118 5.04 10.89 -3.61
N VAL A 119 3.99 10.41 -4.29
CA VAL A 119 2.76 9.89 -3.66
C VAL A 119 2.24 8.63 -4.37
N ASP A 120 1.63 7.74 -3.59
CA ASP A 120 0.93 6.57 -4.10
C ASP A 120 -0.56 6.93 -4.32
N VAL A 121 -0.99 6.90 -5.58
CA VAL A 121 -2.32 7.37 -5.97
C VAL A 121 -3.33 6.24 -5.90
N LEU A 122 -4.26 6.37 -4.95
CA LEU A 122 -5.40 5.48 -4.74
C LEU A 122 -6.52 5.70 -5.76
N LYS A 123 -6.77 6.97 -6.07
CA LYS A 123 -7.81 7.37 -7.02
C LYS A 123 -7.40 8.64 -7.74
N ARG A 124 -7.77 8.72 -9.02
CA ARG A 124 -7.53 9.91 -9.83
C ARG A 124 -8.63 10.16 -10.83
N ASP A 125 -8.69 11.39 -11.32
CA ASP A 125 -9.48 11.67 -12.51
C ASP A 125 -8.97 10.89 -13.73
N LYS A 126 -9.90 10.58 -14.63
CA LYS A 126 -9.57 9.90 -15.88
C LYS A 126 -8.67 10.80 -16.73
N LYS A 127 -7.76 10.18 -17.49
CA LYS A 127 -6.89 10.86 -18.47
C LYS A 127 -5.88 11.88 -17.92
N ILE A 128 -5.50 11.80 -16.64
CA ILE A 128 -4.31 12.54 -16.17
C ILE A 128 -3.05 11.95 -16.84
N LEU A 129 -2.27 12.81 -17.48
CA LEU A 129 -1.02 12.50 -18.16
C LEU A 129 0.15 13.28 -17.54
N LYS A 130 1.37 12.87 -17.86
CA LYS A 130 2.57 13.67 -17.55
C LYS A 130 2.44 15.04 -18.22
N GLY A 131 2.72 16.10 -17.46
CA GLY A 131 2.60 17.50 -17.86
C GLY A 131 1.30 18.16 -17.42
N ASP A 132 0.28 17.40 -17.00
CA ASP A 132 -0.97 17.96 -16.50
C ASP A 132 -0.76 18.67 -15.15
N TYR A 133 -1.45 19.79 -14.95
CA TYR A 133 -1.57 20.44 -13.65
C TYR A 133 -2.68 19.77 -12.85
N VAL A 134 -2.42 19.48 -11.58
CA VAL A 134 -3.31 18.68 -10.74
C VAL A 134 -3.34 19.22 -9.32
N LYS A 135 -4.47 19.00 -8.66
CA LYS A 135 -4.61 19.07 -7.22
C LYS A 135 -4.31 17.70 -6.65
N VAL A 136 -3.37 17.63 -5.71
CA VAL A 136 -3.06 16.41 -4.97
C VAL A 136 -3.52 16.57 -3.52
N THR A 137 -4.30 15.59 -3.05
CA THR A 137 -4.74 15.50 -1.65
C THR A 137 -4.17 14.21 -1.07
N TRP A 138 -3.29 14.28 -0.07
CA TRP A 138 -2.57 13.10 0.45
C TRP A 138 -2.51 13.01 1.97
N LEU A 139 -2.18 11.81 2.44
CA LEU A 139 -1.93 11.48 3.84
C LEU A 139 -0.44 11.51 4.15
N GLU A 140 -0.06 12.10 5.28
CA GLU A 140 1.35 12.44 5.53
C GLU A 140 2.25 11.22 5.74
N ASN A 141 1.78 10.22 6.50
CA ASN A 141 2.63 9.10 6.91
C ASN A 141 2.68 8.02 5.82
N SER A 142 1.53 7.65 5.26
CA SER A 142 1.38 6.59 4.24
C SER A 142 1.66 7.08 2.82
N LYS A 143 1.66 8.40 2.58
CA LYS A 143 1.81 9.03 1.25
C LYS A 143 0.74 8.61 0.24
N GLU A 144 -0.36 8.05 0.71
CA GLU A 144 -1.53 7.71 -0.11
C GLU A 144 -2.27 8.98 -0.52
N ALA A 145 -2.64 9.07 -1.79
CA ALA A 145 -3.15 10.29 -2.39
C ALA A 145 -4.35 10.08 -3.32
N VAL A 146 -5.13 11.15 -3.45
CA VAL A 146 -6.14 11.33 -4.49
C VAL A 146 -5.71 12.50 -5.36
N VAL A 147 -5.75 12.32 -6.67
CA VAL A 147 -5.28 13.32 -7.65
C VAL A 147 -6.40 13.74 -8.58
N GLU A 148 -6.71 15.03 -8.59
CA GLU A 148 -7.75 15.62 -9.43
C GLU A 148 -7.13 16.52 -10.49
N LYS A 149 -7.69 16.52 -11.70
CA LYS A 149 -7.22 17.39 -12.77
C LYS A 149 -7.73 18.81 -12.50
N CYS A 150 -6.84 19.79 -12.65
CA CYS A 150 -7.18 21.19 -12.43
C CYS A 150 -6.60 22.04 -13.55
N ASP A 151 -7.27 23.15 -13.85
CA ASP A 151 -6.70 24.17 -14.69
C ASP A 151 -5.69 24.98 -13.87
N LYS A 152 -4.57 25.36 -14.50
CA LYS A 152 -3.62 26.26 -13.88
C LYS A 152 -4.24 27.66 -13.94
N GLU A 153 -4.60 28.23 -12.80
CA GLU A 153 -4.97 29.64 -12.76
C GLU A 153 -3.72 30.45 -13.16
N GLU A 154 -3.86 31.28 -14.21
CA GLU A 154 -2.81 32.15 -14.75
C GLU A 154 -2.50 33.33 -13.83
#